data_AF-A0A6I1N199-F1
#
_entry.id   AF-A0A6I1N199-F1
#
_cell.length_a   1.000
_cell.length_b   1.000
_cell.length_c   1.000
_cell.angle_alpha   90.00
_cell.angle_beta   90.00
_cell.angle_gamma   90.00
#
_symmetry.space_group_name_H-M   'P 1'
#
loop_
_entity.id
_entity.type
_entity.pdbx_description
1 polymer ?
#
loop_
_entity_poly.entity_id
_entity_poly.type
_entity_poly.pdbx_seq_one_letter_code
_entity_poly.pdbx_strand_id
1 'polypeptide(L)'
;MAKKIYPYNAFVVTAALSIREVTLTGPGPRWVSSWEQSAHGPTYSKRDLHPTRGEAITAAKLKLVDQEARLAKSQLNLAQRRANLAKAEAA
;
A
#
# COMPACT_ATOMS: atom_id res chain seq x y z
N MET A 1 -21.69 1.75 -10.71
CA MET A 1 -20.26 1.65 -11.09
C MET A 1 -20.19 1.58 -12.60
N ALA A 2 -19.47 2.48 -13.26
CA ALA A 2 -19.28 2.41 -14.71
C ALA A 2 -18.65 1.06 -15.08
N LYS A 3 -19.20 0.41 -16.11
CA LYS A 3 -18.69 -0.88 -16.60
C LYS A 3 -17.31 -0.62 -17.21
N LYS A 4 -16.25 -1.00 -16.49
CA LYS A 4 -14.88 -0.88 -17.01
C LYS A 4 -14.75 -1.77 -18.23
N ILE A 5 -14.34 -1.19 -19.36
CA ILE A 5 -14.03 -1.92 -20.57
C ILE A 5 -12.54 -2.25 -20.52
N TYR A 6 -12.22 -3.54 -20.61
CA TYR A 6 -10.84 -4.00 -20.68
C TYR A 6 -10.34 -3.92 -22.14
N PRO A 7 -9.03 -3.66 -22.38
CA PRO A 7 -8.03 -3.31 -21.38
C PRO A 7 -8.08 -1.81 -20.99
N TYR A 8 -7.62 -1.48 -19.79
CA TYR A 8 -7.45 -0.08 -19.37
C TYR A 8 -6.20 0.11 -18.50
N ASN A 9 -5.67 1.33 -18.46
CA ASN A 9 -4.51 1.66 -17.65
C ASN A 9 -4.92 2.18 -16.27
N ALA A 10 -4.15 1.81 -15.26
CA ALA A 10 -4.27 2.31 -13.89
C ALA A 10 -2.88 2.54 -13.30
N PHE A 11 -2.83 3.29 -12.21
CA PHE A 11 -1.61 3.53 -11.44
C PHE A 11 -1.63 2.76 -10.14
N VAL A 12 -0.51 2.15 -9.78
CA VAL A 12 -0.33 1.39 -8.53
C VAL A 12 0.80 1.99 -7.73
N VAL A 13 0.58 2.11 -6.41
CA VAL A 13 1.62 2.46 -5.44
C VAL A 13 2.24 1.17 -4.90
N THR A 14 3.50 0.94 -5.23
CA THR A 14 4.28 -0.22 -4.75
C THR A 14 4.65 -0.11 -3.27
N ALA A 15 5.14 -1.20 -2.68
CA ALA A 15 5.63 -1.21 -1.29
C ALA A 15 6.79 -0.21 -1.06
N ALA A 16 7.61 0.04 -2.08
CA ALA A 16 8.66 1.05 -2.07
C ALA A 16 8.15 2.48 -2.31
N LEU A 17 6.83 2.70 -2.27
CA LEU A 17 6.15 3.98 -2.57
C LEU A 17 6.43 4.54 -3.97
N SER A 18 6.98 3.71 -4.88
CA SER A 18 7.08 4.06 -6.29
C SER A 18 5.73 3.88 -6.98
N ILE A 19 5.41 4.79 -7.90
CA ILE A 19 4.18 4.75 -8.70
C ILE A 19 4.49 4.11 -10.05
N ARG A 20 3.71 3.09 -10.41
CA ARG A 20 3.84 2.40 -11.70
C ARG A 20 2.52 2.43 -12.43
N GLU A 21 2.58 2.66 -13.73
CA GLU A 21 1.43 2.46 -14.62
C GLU A 21 1.34 0.98 -14.98
N VAL A 22 0.13 0.43 -14.93
CA VAL A 22 -0.17 -0.96 -15.24
C VAL A 22 -1.38 -1.04 -16.15
N THR A 23 -1.29 -1.90 -17.17
CA THR A 23 -2.41 -2.21 -18.06
C THR A 23 -3.13 -3.44 -17.55
N LEU A 24 -4.42 -3.27 -17.23
CA LEU A 24 -5.29 -4.32 -16.75
C LEU A 24 -6.09 -4.91 -17.90
N THR A 25 -6.05 -6.23 -18.02
CA THR A 25 -6.59 -6.97 -19.16
C THR A 25 -7.85 -7.75 -18.83
N GLY A 26 -8.16 -7.93 -17.55
CA GLY A 26 -9.36 -8.64 -17.14
C GLY A 26 -9.61 -8.62 -15.64
N PRO A 27 -10.74 -9.22 -15.22
CA PRO A 27 -10.99 -9.48 -13.81
C PRO A 27 -9.94 -10.43 -13.25
N GLY A 28 -9.69 -10.34 -11.94
CA GLY A 28 -8.83 -11.28 -11.23
C GLY A 28 -9.42 -12.71 -11.19
N PRO A 29 -8.74 -13.64 -10.51
CA PRO A 29 -9.16 -15.03 -10.39
C PRO A 29 -10.62 -15.15 -9.91
N ARG A 30 -11.33 -16.18 -10.36
CA ARG A 30 -12.77 -16.39 -10.09
C ARG A 30 -13.14 -16.33 -8.59
N TRP A 31 -12.20 -16.69 -7.72
CA TRP A 31 -12.34 -16.72 -6.27
C TRP A 31 -12.16 -15.34 -5.59
N VAL A 32 -11.67 -14.33 -6.30
CA VAL A 32 -11.31 -13.03 -5.73
C VAL A 32 -11.80 -11.88 -6.61
N SER A 33 -13.10 -11.59 -6.53
CA SER A 33 -13.80 -10.57 -7.36
C SER A 33 -13.31 -9.14 -7.14
N SER A 34 -12.57 -8.88 -6.06
CA SER A 34 -12.00 -7.58 -5.71
C SER A 34 -10.64 -7.31 -6.37
N TRP A 35 -10.15 -8.21 -7.22
CA TRP A 35 -8.84 -8.08 -7.88
C TRP A 35 -8.99 -7.97 -9.39
N GLU A 36 -7.97 -7.43 -10.05
CA GLU A 36 -7.86 -7.30 -11.49
C GLU A 36 -6.51 -7.82 -11.97
N GLN A 37 -6.49 -8.43 -13.16
CA GLN A 37 -5.31 -9.04 -13.75
C GLN A 37 -4.62 -8.05 -14.69
N SER A 38 -3.29 -7.97 -14.61
CA SER A 38 -2.47 -7.20 -15.56
C SER A 38 -2.02 -8.07 -16.74
N ALA A 39 -1.69 -7.42 -17.86
CA ALA A 39 -1.24 -8.10 -19.09
C ALA A 39 0.00 -8.98 -18.88
N HIS A 40 0.94 -8.52 -18.04
CA HIS A 40 2.29 -9.07 -17.96
C HIS A 40 2.79 -9.27 -16.52
N GLY A 41 1.92 -9.56 -15.56
CA GLY A 41 2.40 -9.68 -14.18
C GLY A 41 1.34 -10.02 -13.13
N PRO A 42 1.49 -9.46 -11.91
CA PRO A 42 0.66 -9.83 -10.78
C PRO A 42 -0.78 -9.32 -10.95
N THR A 43 -1.65 -9.89 -10.14
CA THR A 43 -2.99 -9.37 -9.94
C THR A 43 -2.94 -8.26 -8.90
N TYR A 44 -3.77 -7.24 -9.09
CA TYR A 44 -3.84 -6.08 -8.20
C TYR A 44 -5.22 -6.00 -7.57
N SER A 45 -5.26 -5.70 -6.27
CA SER A 45 -6.51 -5.36 -5.61
C SER A 45 -7.08 -4.07 -6.20
N LYS A 46 -8.39 -4.05 -6.45
CA LYS A 46 -9.12 -2.85 -6.92
C LYS A 46 -8.92 -1.62 -6.04
N ARG A 47 -8.61 -1.83 -4.76
CA ARG A 47 -8.35 -0.75 -3.79
C ARG A 47 -6.99 -0.08 -3.97
N ASP A 48 -6.03 -0.77 -4.60
CA ASP A 48 -4.69 -0.25 -4.87
C ASP A 48 -4.53 0.27 -6.31
N LEU A 49 -5.61 0.23 -7.10
CA LEU A 49 -5.67 0.74 -8.46
C LEU A 49 -6.21 2.16 -8.47
N HIS A 50 -5.40 3.10 -8.93
CA HIS A 50 -5.75 4.51 -9.03
C HIS A 50 -5.98 4.89 -10.50
N PRO A 51 -7.14 5.48 -10.84
CA PRO A 51 -7.44 5.99 -12.19
C PRO A 51 -6.43 7.00 -12.72
N THR A 52 -5.88 7.86 -11.84
CA THR A 52 -4.97 8.93 -12.23
C THR A 52 -3.67 8.87 -11.45
N ARG A 53 -2.59 9.39 -12.04
CA ARG A 53 -1.29 9.53 -11.37
C ARG A 53 -1.40 10.41 -10.13
N GLY A 54 -2.23 11.47 -10.18
CA GLY A 54 -2.46 12.36 -9.04
C GLY A 54 -3.05 11.64 -7.83
N GLU A 55 -4.06 10.79 -8.05
CA GLU A 55 -4.64 9.96 -6.99
C GLU A 55 -3.63 8.98 -6.40
N ALA A 56 -2.79 8.37 -7.24
CA ALA A 56 -1.71 7.49 -6.78
C ALA A 56 -0.67 8.25 -5.92
N ILE A 57 -0.32 9.49 -6.29
CA ILE A 57 0.58 10.34 -5.50
C ILE A 57 -0.04 10.64 -4.13
N THR A 58 -1.31 11.02 -4.09
CA THR A 58 -2.02 11.30 -2.83
C THR A 58 -2.07 10.06 -1.94
N ALA A 59 -2.38 8.89 -2.51
CA ALA A 59 -2.36 7.63 -1.78
C ALA A 59 -0.97 7.26 -1.25
N ALA A 60 0.09 7.52 -2.04
CA ALA A 60 1.48 7.30 -1.61
C ALA A 60 1.87 8.22 -0.44
N LYS A 61 1.48 9.50 -0.49
CA LYS A 61 1.70 10.46 0.60
C LYS A 61 1.00 10.04 1.90
N LEU A 62 -0.24 9.58 1.81
CA LEU A 62 -0.98 9.06 2.97
C LEU A 62 -0.29 7.83 3.57
N LYS A 63 0.14 6.89 2.73
CA LYS A 63 0.91 5.71 3.18
C LYS A 63 2.22 6.12 3.87
N LEU A 64 2.87 7.19 3.42
CA LEU A 64 4.10 7.71 4.04
C LEU A 64 3.82 8.29 5.43
N VAL A 65 2.78 9.10 5.58
CA VAL A 65 2.35 9.63 6.89
C VAL A 65 2.00 8.50 7.86
N ASP A 66 1.30 7.47 7.40
CA ASP A 66 1.00 6.30 8.23
C ASP A 66 2.26 5.54 8.67
N GLN A 67 3.28 5.45 7.81
CA GLN A 67 4.57 4.85 8.14
C GLN A 67 5.31 5.67 9.19
N GLU A 68 5.33 7.00 9.05
CA GLU A 68 5.94 7.91 10.03
C GLU A 68 5.27 7.78 11.41
N ALA A 69 3.93 7.73 11.45
CA ALA A 69 3.19 7.55 12.70
C ALA A 69 3.52 6.21 13.39
N ARG A 70 3.64 5.12 12.61
CA ARG A 70 4.02 3.80 13.13
C ARG A 70 5.46 3.80 13.66
N LEU A 71 6.38 4.47 12.96
CA LEU A 71 7.77 4.62 13.39
C LEU A 71 7.87 5.39 14.70
N ALA A 72 7.17 6.52 14.84
CA ALA A 72 7.12 7.30 16.07
C ALA A 72 6.61 6.47 17.26
N LYS A 73 5.52 5.71 17.07
CA LYS A 73 5.00 4.80 18.10
C LYS A 73 6.01 3.70 18.46
N SER A 74 6.72 3.15 17.48
CA SER A 74 7.76 2.14 17.70
C SER A 74 8.92 2.69 18.52
N GLN A 75 9.37 3.91 18.22
CA GLN A 75 10.43 4.59 18.96
C GLN A 75 10.05 4.83 20.43
N LEU A 76 8.81 5.26 20.68
CA LEU A 76 8.30 5.46 22.05
C LEU A 76 8.27 4.14 22.84
N ASN A 77 7.75 3.06 22.23
CA ASN A 77 7.74 1.75 22.86
C ASN A 77 9.16 1.23 23.16
N LEU A 78 10.10 1.48 22.26
CA LEU A 78 11.50 1.10 22.44
C LEU A 78 12.14 1.88 23.60
N ALA A 79 11.87 3.18 23.72
CA ALA A 79 12.32 4.00 24.83
C ALA A 79 11.77 3.49 26.18
N GLN A 80 10.48 3.14 26.24
CA GLN A 80 9.87 2.55 27.44
C GLN A 80 10.54 1.23 27.84
N ARG A 81 10.81 0.34 26.86
CA ARG A 81 11.50 -0.93 27.11
C ARG A 81 12.92 -0.72 27.64
N ARG A 82 13.66 0.25 27.08
CA ARG A 82 14.99 0.62 27.59
C ARG A 82 14.94 1.13 29.03
N ALA A 83 13.95 1.98 29.36
CA ALA A 83 13.78 2.47 30.73
C ALA A 83 13.46 1.35 31.72
N ASN A 84 12.64 0.37 31.32
CA ASN A 84 12.33 -0.78 32.16
C ASN A 84 13.54 -1.69 32.39
N LEU A 85 14.37 -1.91 31.37
CA LEU A 85 15.62 -2.66 31.51
C LEU A 85 16.59 -1.95 32.45
N ALA A 86 16.80 -0.64 32.28
CA ALA A 86 17.67 0.14 33.17
C ALA A 86 17.20 0.09 34.64
N LYS A 87 15.88 0.10 34.89
CA LYS A 87 15.34 -0.09 36.24
C LYS A 87 15.62 -1.48 36.81
N ALA A 88 15.55 -2.52 35.97
CA ALA A 88 15.84 -3.89 36.39
C ALA A 88 17.33 -4.13 36.64
N GLU A 89 18.21 -3.45 35.89
CA GLU A 89 19.67 -3.51 36.12
C GLU A 89 20.11 -2.76 37.39
N ALA A 90 19.33 -1.77 37.82
CA ALA A 90 19.60 -0.97 39.01
C ALA A 90 18.96 -1.51 40.31
N ALA A 91 18.18 -2.60 40.23
CA ALA A 91 17.49 -3.25 41.35
C ALA A 91 18.25 -4.51 41.79
#